data_AF-A0A4U0RF65-F1
#
_entry.id   AF-A0A4U0RF65-F1
#
_cell.length_a   1.000
_cell.length_b   1.000
_cell.length_c   1.000
_cell.angle_alpha   90.00
_cell.angle_beta   90.00
_cell.angle_gamma   90.00
#
_symmetry.space_group_name_H-M   'P 1'
#
loop_
_entity.id
_entity.type
_entity.pdbx_description
1 polymer ?
#
loop_
_entity_poly.entity_id
_entity_poly.type
_entity_poly.pdbx_seq_one_letter_code
_entity_poly.pdbx_strand_id
1 'polypeptide(L)'
;MTDPAISYGPLLFNDPRMGMRVRPAQSGDMATRAAMRILDDMLARPGNRAIAAPAIGLPLRYLALRRGAELLHVLGPQLSAASGFHLNRAETTPATGPMRRHAWRAAKVTLTGTQPSGLPVSEDLDGALAISVQQAMELLDSGAPFDWITPFHRSWADSASPVIRARSEGLNRALHLAPWRGDAEVAGPLVALDPQRVQVLDDAGAPVAVLDAANPSRPLCALGRRCLGILSATSALQNVMVLTPGLTPLAVALLSILPDLTLHHGPGWPLRAMTALQLASGCRVASLSDPTADETAPRMDAILLEGDADWLHGAEAPALMRGHARRLTGGAAVLLVCYPGPAPKVEDLLQSIFPALYALDDPQAGTIYVAARARLDLPAACSRAMRRAGEWRQPELLRQATEGWQLIVKSGERRAP
;
A
#
# COMPACT_ATOMS: atom_id res chain seq x y z
N MET A 1 -4.96 13.12 45.54
CA MET A 1 -5.11 11.94 44.67
C MET A 1 -5.71 12.42 43.36
N THR A 2 -4.87 12.69 42.36
CA THR A 2 -5.33 12.92 40.98
C THR A 2 -5.60 11.56 40.37
N ASP A 3 -6.87 11.28 40.05
CA ASP A 3 -7.25 10.15 39.23
C ASP A 3 -6.37 10.13 37.97
N PRO A 4 -5.81 8.98 37.55
CA PRO A 4 -5.17 8.88 36.25
C PRO A 4 -6.25 9.23 35.21
N ALA A 5 -6.14 10.41 34.60
CA ALA A 5 -7.05 10.83 33.55
C ALA A 5 -6.97 9.78 32.44
N ILE A 6 -7.98 8.91 32.39
CA ILE A 6 -8.16 7.98 31.28
C ILE A 6 -8.42 8.86 30.08
N SER A 7 -7.39 9.09 29.28
CA SER A 7 -7.50 9.84 28.03
C SER A 7 -8.29 8.97 27.06
N TYR A 8 -9.61 9.18 27.00
CA TYR A 8 -10.46 8.52 26.02
C TYR A 8 -10.14 9.07 24.64
N GLY A 9 -9.35 8.31 23.87
CA GLY A 9 -9.17 8.53 22.44
C GLY A 9 -10.32 7.93 21.64
N PRO A 10 -10.61 8.44 20.43
CA PRO A 10 -11.48 7.75 19.49
C PRO A 10 -10.98 6.34 19.22
N LEU A 11 -11.92 5.42 18.99
CA LEU A 11 -11.63 4.06 18.58
C LEU A 11 -10.99 4.05 17.20
N LEU A 12 -10.05 3.13 17.01
CA LEU A 12 -9.45 2.86 15.72
C LEU A 12 -10.40 2.06 14.84
N PHE A 13 -10.27 2.19 13.53
CA PHE A 13 -11.13 1.51 12.54
C PHE A 13 -11.16 -0.02 12.67
N ASN A 14 -10.15 -0.63 13.29
CA ASN A 14 -10.04 -2.07 13.52
C ASN A 14 -10.62 -2.52 14.87
N ASP A 15 -11.15 -1.61 15.69
CA ASP A 15 -11.89 -1.95 16.91
C ASP A 15 -13.23 -2.60 16.53
N PRO A 16 -13.60 -3.77 17.11
CA PRO A 16 -14.82 -4.49 16.74
C PRO A 16 -16.12 -3.74 17.06
N ARG A 17 -16.07 -2.68 17.88
CA ARG A 17 -17.22 -1.80 18.14
C ARG A 17 -17.48 -0.85 16.98
N MET A 18 -16.49 -0.62 16.12
CA MET A 18 -16.68 0.13 14.88
C MET A 18 -17.49 -0.73 13.90
N GLY A 19 -18.65 -0.23 13.45
CA GLY A 19 -19.56 -0.96 12.57
C GLY A 19 -20.74 -1.64 13.29
N MET A 20 -20.87 -1.46 14.61
CA MET A 20 -22.10 -1.82 15.31
C MET A 20 -23.30 -1.05 14.74
N ARG A 21 -24.46 -1.72 14.64
CA ARG A 21 -25.69 -1.11 14.13
C ARG A 21 -26.09 0.10 14.96
N VAL A 22 -26.09 1.27 14.33
CA VAL A 22 -26.45 2.54 14.95
C VAL A 22 -27.94 2.58 15.27
N ARG A 23 -28.28 2.93 16.51
CA ARG A 23 -29.66 3.15 16.98
C ARG A 23 -29.96 4.63 17.23
N PRO A 24 -31.21 5.09 17.13
CA PRO A 24 -31.56 6.47 17.48
C PRO A 24 -31.16 6.83 18.91
N ALA A 25 -30.60 8.02 19.10
CA ALA A 25 -30.30 8.56 20.42
C ALA A 25 -31.53 9.24 21.03
N GLN A 26 -31.71 9.10 22.34
CA GLN A 26 -32.80 9.71 23.11
C GLN A 26 -32.24 10.45 24.31
N SER A 27 -32.76 11.64 24.62
CA SER A 27 -32.28 12.48 25.74
C SER A 27 -32.44 11.81 27.11
N GLY A 28 -33.44 10.94 27.28
CA GLY A 28 -33.70 10.21 28.51
C GLY A 28 -32.82 8.97 28.75
N ASP A 29 -32.11 8.47 27.72
CA ASP A 29 -31.35 7.22 27.81
C ASP A 29 -29.99 7.44 28.52
N MET A 30 -29.62 6.48 29.39
CA MET A 30 -28.32 6.44 30.04
C MET A 30 -27.17 6.43 29.05
N ALA A 31 -27.30 5.69 27.94
CA ALA A 31 -26.23 5.59 26.94
C ALA A 31 -25.97 6.94 26.27
N THR A 32 -27.01 7.70 25.94
CA THR A 32 -26.88 9.05 25.39
C THR A 32 -26.22 9.98 26.40
N ARG A 33 -26.62 9.93 27.68
CA ARG A 33 -25.98 10.74 28.74
C ARG A 33 -24.50 10.41 28.93
N ALA A 34 -24.15 9.12 28.86
CA ALA A 34 -22.75 8.69 28.91
C ALA A 34 -21.97 9.22 27.70
N ALA A 35 -22.54 9.10 26.49
CA ALA A 35 -21.93 9.64 25.28
C ALA A 35 -21.72 11.16 25.36
N MET A 36 -22.69 11.91 25.90
CA MET A 36 -22.57 13.36 26.10
C MET A 36 -21.35 13.71 26.94
N ARG A 37 -21.21 13.12 28.13
CA ARG A 37 -20.08 13.38 29.03
C ARG A 37 -18.73 13.05 28.39
N ILE A 38 -18.63 11.88 27.75
CA ILE A 38 -17.36 11.46 27.12
C ILE A 38 -17.00 12.42 25.98
N LEU A 39 -17.99 12.81 25.15
CA LEU A 39 -17.74 13.75 24.06
C LEU A 39 -17.44 15.17 24.56
N ASP A 40 -18.02 15.61 25.69
CA ASP A 40 -17.67 16.87 26.35
C ASP A 40 -16.19 16.91 26.70
N ASP A 41 -15.70 15.84 27.34
CA ASP A 41 -14.30 15.72 27.74
C ASP A 41 -13.36 15.70 26.52
N MET A 42 -13.69 14.90 25.50
CA MET A 42 -12.91 14.83 24.25
C MET A 42 -12.89 16.18 23.51
N LEU A 43 -13.99 16.93 23.61
CA LEU A 43 -14.16 18.24 23.01
C LEU A 43 -13.81 19.39 23.95
N ALA A 44 -13.25 19.16 25.15
CA ALA A 44 -13.06 20.22 26.15
C ALA A 44 -12.22 21.41 25.66
N ARG A 45 -11.21 21.14 24.81
CA ARG A 45 -10.39 22.20 24.20
C ARG A 45 -11.14 22.95 23.09
N PRO A 46 -11.07 24.29 23.03
CA PRO A 46 -11.62 25.08 21.93
C PRO A 46 -11.10 24.63 20.56
N GLY A 47 -11.92 24.78 19.51
CA GLY A 47 -11.54 24.45 18.14
C GLY A 47 -12.74 24.12 17.23
N ASN A 48 -12.46 23.68 16.00
CA ASN A 48 -13.47 23.32 15.02
C ASN A 48 -13.39 21.82 14.73
N ARG A 49 -14.30 21.03 15.31
CA ARG A 49 -14.28 19.57 15.23
C ARG A 49 -15.63 18.97 15.60
N ALA A 50 -15.94 17.82 15.03
CA ALA A 50 -17.10 17.01 15.35
C ALA A 50 -16.71 15.55 15.59
N ILE A 51 -17.39 14.91 16.52
CA ILE A 51 -17.19 13.51 16.88
C ILE A 51 -18.57 12.85 17.02
N ALA A 52 -18.76 11.72 16.34
CA ALA A 52 -19.96 10.91 16.47
C ALA A 52 -19.80 9.84 17.57
N ALA A 53 -20.89 9.45 18.20
CA ALA A 53 -20.91 8.46 19.27
C ALA A 53 -20.24 7.11 18.90
N PRO A 54 -20.35 6.58 17.66
CA PRO A 54 -19.67 5.34 17.31
C PRO A 54 -18.15 5.43 17.44
N ALA A 55 -17.56 6.63 17.30
CA ALA A 55 -16.12 6.84 17.49
C ALA A 55 -15.66 6.59 18.93
N ILE A 56 -16.58 6.48 19.91
CA ILE A 56 -16.28 6.10 21.30
C ILE A 56 -16.89 4.74 21.67
N GLY A 57 -17.30 3.96 20.67
CA GLY A 57 -17.86 2.61 20.87
C GLY A 57 -19.33 2.60 21.30
N LEU A 58 -20.03 3.72 21.18
CA LEU A 58 -21.46 3.80 21.46
C LEU A 58 -22.23 3.89 20.15
N PRO A 59 -22.99 2.86 19.74
CA PRO A 59 -23.67 2.82 18.44
C PRO A 59 -24.96 3.67 18.46
N LEU A 60 -24.83 4.96 18.75
CA LEU A 60 -25.92 5.92 18.86
C LEU A 60 -25.89 6.91 17.70
N ARG A 61 -27.06 7.27 17.17
CA ARG A 61 -27.22 8.35 16.20
C ARG A 61 -27.14 9.69 16.92
N TYR A 62 -25.92 10.04 17.30
CA TYR A 62 -25.60 11.18 18.14
C TYR A 62 -24.22 11.71 17.76
N LEU A 63 -24.09 13.04 17.73
CA LEU A 63 -22.87 13.75 17.39
C LEU A 63 -22.73 14.96 18.30
N ALA A 64 -21.50 15.24 18.72
CA ALA A 64 -21.14 16.51 19.33
C ALA A 64 -20.22 17.27 18.37
N LEU A 65 -20.45 18.57 18.23
CA LEU A 65 -19.61 19.46 17.44
C LEU A 65 -19.19 20.67 18.26
N ARG A 66 -17.94 21.08 18.09
CA ARG A 66 -17.39 22.30 18.66
C ARG A 66 -17.07 23.28 17.56
N ARG A 67 -17.53 24.52 17.74
CA ARG A 67 -17.27 25.69 16.89
C ARG A 67 -16.61 26.77 17.75
N GLY A 68 -15.28 26.85 17.71
CA GLY A 68 -14.53 27.70 18.62
C GLY A 68 -14.79 27.33 20.09
N ALA A 69 -15.45 28.23 20.83
CA ALA A 69 -15.81 28.03 22.24
C ALA A 69 -17.19 27.37 22.44
N GLU A 70 -18.02 27.29 21.40
CA GLU A 70 -19.38 26.75 21.49
C GLU A 70 -19.38 25.24 21.29
N LEU A 71 -20.05 24.52 22.18
CA LEU A 71 -20.29 23.07 22.06
C LEU A 71 -21.77 22.83 21.80
N LEU A 72 -22.06 22.04 20.78
CA LEU A 72 -23.41 21.70 20.38
C LEU A 72 -23.57 20.18 20.30
N HIS A 73 -24.62 19.69 20.94
CA HIS A 73 -25.03 18.30 20.94
C HIS A 73 -26.21 18.12 19.99
N VAL A 74 -26.10 17.16 19.08
CA VAL A 74 -27.12 16.88 18.06
C VAL A 74 -27.54 15.42 18.16
N LEU A 75 -28.79 15.21 18.59
CA LEU A 75 -29.49 13.94 18.54
C LEU A 75 -30.10 13.75 17.15
N GLY A 76 -30.00 12.54 16.61
CA GLY A 76 -30.52 12.21 15.28
C GLY A 76 -29.97 13.09 14.16
N PRO A 77 -28.66 13.40 14.11
CA PRO A 77 -28.09 14.31 13.11
C PRO A 77 -28.37 13.83 11.68
N GLN A 78 -28.57 14.77 10.77
CA GLN A 78 -28.72 14.56 9.34
C GLN A 78 -28.07 15.70 8.55
N LEU A 79 -27.59 15.42 7.34
CA LEU A 79 -27.16 16.44 6.39
C LEU A 79 -28.31 16.74 5.45
N SER A 80 -28.97 17.87 5.65
CA SER A 80 -30.15 18.27 4.87
C SER A 80 -29.81 18.96 3.54
N ALA A 81 -28.62 19.58 3.47
CA ALA A 81 -28.09 20.18 2.26
C ALA A 81 -26.57 19.97 2.18
N ALA A 82 -26.05 19.87 0.95
CA ALA A 82 -24.63 19.74 0.65
C ALA A 82 -24.32 20.41 -0.69
N SER A 83 -23.28 21.24 -0.75
CA SER A 83 -22.92 21.97 -1.98
C SER A 83 -21.42 22.23 -2.10
N GLY A 84 -20.97 22.62 -3.31
CA GLY A 84 -19.58 22.93 -3.58
C GLY A 84 -18.65 21.72 -3.41
N PHE A 85 -18.99 20.61 -4.06
CA PHE A 85 -18.20 19.39 -3.95
C PHE A 85 -16.80 19.59 -4.53
N HIS A 86 -15.80 19.21 -3.74
CA HIS A 86 -14.40 19.26 -4.12
C HIS A 86 -13.68 18.03 -3.59
N LEU A 87 -12.52 17.75 -4.17
CA LEU A 87 -11.67 16.67 -3.68
C LEU A 87 -10.86 17.16 -2.49
N ASN A 88 -11.19 16.71 -1.29
CA ASN A 88 -10.37 16.89 -0.11
C ASN A 88 -9.15 15.97 -0.20
N ARG A 89 -7.96 16.56 -0.36
CA ARG A 89 -6.73 15.82 -0.59
C ARG A 89 -6.10 15.41 0.75
N ALA A 90 -5.56 14.19 0.82
CA ALA A 90 -4.76 13.71 1.95
C ALA A 90 -5.46 13.77 3.32
N GLU A 91 -6.78 13.57 3.32
CA GLU A 91 -7.65 13.58 4.50
C GLU A 91 -7.25 12.48 5.49
N THR A 92 -7.21 12.83 6.78
CA THR A 92 -7.08 11.89 7.91
C THR A 92 -8.31 11.97 8.80
N THR A 93 -8.57 10.91 9.56
CA THR A 93 -9.61 10.90 10.60
C THR A 93 -9.01 10.41 11.93
N PRO A 94 -9.61 10.75 13.08
CA PRO A 94 -9.14 10.18 14.35
C PRO A 94 -9.22 8.65 14.39
N ALA A 95 -10.21 8.04 13.72
CA ALA A 95 -10.37 6.58 13.65
C ALA A 95 -9.31 5.88 12.78
N THR A 96 -8.69 6.60 11.86
CA THR A 96 -7.65 6.06 10.96
C THR A 96 -6.25 6.60 11.28
N GLY A 97 -6.13 7.46 12.28
CA GLY A 97 -4.88 8.07 12.71
C GLY A 97 -4.15 8.75 11.53
N PRO A 98 -2.87 8.45 11.29
CA PRO A 98 -2.07 9.09 10.25
C PRO A 98 -2.41 8.64 8.82
N MET A 99 -3.27 7.62 8.65
CA MET A 99 -3.64 7.12 7.32
C MET A 99 -4.41 8.17 6.52
N ARG A 100 -3.96 8.38 5.29
CA ARG A 100 -4.48 9.38 4.36
C ARG A 100 -5.28 8.73 3.25
N ARG A 101 -6.30 9.46 2.81
CA ARG A 101 -7.05 9.20 1.58
C ARG A 101 -7.38 10.51 0.87
N HIS A 102 -7.71 10.42 -0.42
CA HIS A 102 -8.47 11.48 -1.09
C HIS A 102 -9.96 11.18 -0.94
N ALA A 103 -10.78 12.19 -0.62
CA ALA A 103 -12.22 12.02 -0.44
C ALA A 103 -12.99 13.21 -1.05
N TRP A 104 -14.08 12.93 -1.75
CA TRP A 104 -14.99 13.98 -2.20
C TRP A 104 -15.78 14.52 -1.01
N ARG A 105 -15.76 15.84 -0.83
CA ARG A 105 -16.42 16.54 0.27
C ARG A 105 -17.24 17.70 -0.27
N ALA A 106 -18.41 17.92 0.31
CA ALA A 106 -19.11 19.17 0.14
C ALA A 106 -18.35 20.27 0.90
N ALA A 107 -18.11 21.41 0.26
CA ALA A 107 -17.50 22.57 0.91
C ALA A 107 -18.43 23.20 1.96
N LYS A 108 -19.74 23.08 1.75
CA LYS A 108 -20.78 23.55 2.68
C LYS A 108 -21.82 22.46 2.91
N VAL A 109 -22.24 22.31 4.16
CA VAL A 109 -23.31 21.39 4.56
C VAL A 109 -24.23 22.03 5.58
N THR A 110 -25.51 21.65 5.58
CA THR A 110 -26.47 22.07 6.62
C THR A 110 -26.78 20.87 7.51
N LEU A 111 -26.30 20.92 8.75
CA LEU A 111 -26.54 19.90 9.77
C LEU A 111 -27.86 20.17 10.49
N THR A 112 -28.74 19.17 10.50
CA THR A 112 -30.02 19.25 11.21
C THR A 112 -30.13 18.15 12.27
N GLY A 113 -31.00 18.36 13.25
CA GLY A 113 -31.31 17.38 14.29
C GLY A 113 -32.04 18.02 15.47
N THR A 114 -31.82 17.50 16.67
CA THR A 114 -32.45 18.02 17.89
C THR A 114 -31.44 18.07 19.03
N GLN A 115 -31.46 19.14 19.82
CA GLN A 115 -30.67 19.21 21.04
C GLN A 115 -31.22 18.26 22.12
N PRO A 116 -30.43 17.90 23.14
CA PRO A 116 -30.93 17.16 24.30
C PRO A 116 -32.12 17.80 25.02
N SER A 117 -32.27 19.13 24.92
CA SER A 117 -33.40 19.91 25.43
C SER A 117 -34.69 19.76 24.62
N GLY A 118 -34.64 19.15 23.44
CA GLY A 118 -35.77 19.05 22.51
C GLY A 118 -35.85 20.16 21.47
N LEU A 119 -34.97 21.17 21.52
CA LEU A 119 -34.95 22.25 20.53
C LEU A 119 -34.39 21.76 19.19
N PRO A 120 -34.99 22.15 18.05
CA PRO A 120 -34.45 21.79 16.73
C PRO A 120 -33.08 22.45 16.50
N VAL A 121 -32.21 21.75 15.78
CA VAL A 121 -30.91 22.25 15.32
C VAL A 121 -30.94 22.39 13.81
N SER A 122 -30.42 23.50 13.30
CA SER A 122 -30.13 23.72 11.89
C SER A 122 -28.91 24.63 11.79
N GLU A 123 -27.75 24.06 11.45
CA GLU A 123 -26.48 24.77 11.38
C GLU A 123 -25.88 24.68 9.98
N ASP A 124 -25.58 25.83 9.38
CA ASP A 124 -24.79 25.91 8.16
C ASP A 124 -23.31 25.87 8.50
N LEU A 125 -22.61 24.90 7.93
CA LEU A 125 -21.22 24.59 8.22
C LEU A 125 -20.38 24.67 6.95
N ASP A 126 -19.16 25.18 7.07
CA ASP A 126 -18.18 25.22 5.99
C ASP A 126 -16.77 24.80 6.45
N GLY A 127 -15.84 24.76 5.49
CA GLY A 127 -14.43 24.52 5.73
C GLY A 127 -14.12 23.23 6.50
N ALA A 128 -13.20 23.31 7.46
CA ALA A 128 -12.76 22.16 8.24
C ALA A 128 -13.90 21.55 9.11
N LEU A 129 -14.85 22.37 9.57
CA LEU A 129 -15.96 21.89 10.38
C LEU A 129 -16.98 21.11 9.54
N ALA A 130 -17.29 21.56 8.33
CA ALA A 130 -18.10 20.81 7.38
C ALA A 130 -17.48 19.45 7.03
N ILE A 131 -16.16 19.39 6.82
CA ILE A 131 -15.45 18.13 6.58
C ILE A 131 -15.54 17.22 7.81
N SER A 132 -15.26 17.74 9.01
CA SER A 132 -15.30 16.96 10.24
C SER A 132 -16.70 16.39 10.55
N VAL A 133 -17.76 17.16 10.27
CA VAL A 133 -19.13 16.65 10.39
C VAL A 133 -19.42 15.58 9.36
N GLN A 134 -19.02 15.75 8.08
CA GLN A 134 -19.17 14.70 7.08
C GLN A 134 -18.45 13.41 7.48
N GLN A 135 -17.23 13.49 8.02
CA GLN A 135 -16.50 12.33 8.55
C GLN A 135 -17.23 11.65 9.70
N ALA A 136 -17.80 12.42 10.62
CA ALA A 136 -18.56 11.89 11.73
C ALA A 136 -19.89 11.25 11.26
N MET A 137 -20.53 11.82 10.23
CA MET A 137 -21.73 11.27 9.60
C MET A 137 -21.45 9.95 8.86
N GLU A 138 -20.27 9.76 8.28
CA GLU A 138 -19.89 8.46 7.68
C GLU A 138 -19.99 7.31 8.68
N LEU A 139 -19.63 7.55 9.95
CA LEU A 139 -19.75 6.55 11.02
C LEU A 139 -21.21 6.27 11.42
N LEU A 140 -22.13 7.18 11.12
CA LEU A 140 -23.55 7.09 11.46
C LEU A 140 -24.39 6.48 10.34
N ASP A 141 -24.03 6.76 9.09
CA ASP A 141 -24.83 6.43 7.90
C ASP A 141 -24.28 5.24 7.12
N SER A 142 -22.97 4.99 7.14
CA SER A 142 -22.37 3.91 6.35
C SER A 142 -22.46 2.58 7.07
N GLY A 143 -22.90 1.54 6.36
CA GLY A 143 -22.70 0.15 6.79
C GLY A 143 -21.23 -0.27 6.79
N ALA A 144 -20.37 0.49 6.10
CA ALA A 144 -18.95 0.21 5.96
C ALA A 144 -18.12 1.51 5.83
N PRO A 145 -18.00 2.30 6.92
CA PRO A 145 -17.30 3.60 6.91
C PRO A 145 -15.81 3.51 6.53
N PHE A 146 -15.25 2.30 6.53
CA PHE A 146 -13.84 2.02 6.30
C PHE A 146 -13.59 1.14 5.07
N ASP A 147 -14.50 1.12 4.08
CA ASP A 147 -14.32 0.32 2.85
C ASP A 147 -13.09 0.72 2.03
N TRP A 148 -12.61 1.95 2.20
CA TRP A 148 -11.38 2.42 1.57
C TRP A 148 -10.09 1.84 2.20
N ILE A 149 -10.19 1.21 3.38
CA ILE A 149 -9.05 0.61 4.09
C ILE A 149 -8.65 -0.69 3.37
N THR A 150 -7.59 -0.56 2.58
CA THR A 150 -6.97 -1.64 1.79
C THR A 150 -6.13 -2.60 2.65
N PRO A 151 -5.71 -3.77 2.12
CA PRO A 151 -4.80 -4.69 2.81
C PRO A 151 -3.52 -4.03 3.34
N PHE A 152 -2.94 -3.07 2.60
CA PHE A 152 -1.80 -2.27 3.05
C PHE A 152 -2.07 -1.54 4.36
N HIS A 153 -3.21 -0.83 4.46
CA HIS A 153 -3.59 -0.10 5.67
C HIS A 153 -3.83 -1.04 6.86
N ARG A 154 -4.44 -2.22 6.62
CA ARG A 154 -4.67 -3.22 7.66
C ARG A 154 -3.34 -3.78 8.18
N SER A 155 -2.43 -4.16 7.29
CA SER A 155 -1.09 -4.62 7.65
C SER A 155 -0.32 -3.55 8.43
N TRP A 156 -0.43 -2.27 8.03
CA TRP A 156 0.14 -1.15 8.77
C TRP A 156 -0.44 -1.05 10.20
N ALA A 157 -1.77 -1.04 10.36
CA ALA A 157 -2.40 -0.94 11.67
C ALA A 157 -2.04 -2.09 12.62
N ASP A 158 -1.93 -3.30 12.08
CA ASP A 158 -1.64 -4.51 12.87
C ASP A 158 -0.15 -4.68 13.18
N SER A 159 0.74 -3.92 12.51
CA SER A 159 2.18 -4.07 12.67
C SER A 159 2.67 -3.59 14.05
N ALA A 160 3.27 -4.50 14.81
CA ALA A 160 4.00 -4.17 16.04
C ALA A 160 5.35 -3.50 15.76
N SER A 161 5.91 -3.64 14.56
CA SER A 161 7.23 -3.08 14.21
C SER A 161 7.14 -1.56 13.98
N PRO A 162 7.85 -0.73 14.76
CA PRO A 162 7.87 0.72 14.56
C PRO A 162 8.48 1.10 13.21
N VAL A 163 9.43 0.30 12.69
CA VAL A 163 10.06 0.54 11.39
C VAL A 163 9.06 0.37 10.25
N ILE A 164 8.25 -0.70 10.27
CA ILE A 164 7.20 -0.90 9.26
C ILE A 164 6.16 0.22 9.35
N ARG A 165 5.74 0.60 10.57
CA ARG A 165 4.76 1.69 10.73
C ARG A 165 5.26 3.02 10.17
N ALA A 166 6.50 3.40 10.48
CA ALA A 166 7.11 4.61 9.95
C ALA A 166 7.24 4.57 8.42
N ARG A 167 7.62 3.41 7.87
CA ARG A 167 7.73 3.20 6.42
C ARG A 167 6.36 3.32 5.72
N SER A 168 5.33 2.66 6.26
CA SER A 168 3.96 2.73 5.72
C SER A 168 3.39 4.15 5.82
N GLU A 169 3.66 4.86 6.91
CA GLU A 169 3.26 6.26 7.06
C GLU A 169 3.95 7.16 6.03
N GLY A 170 5.27 7.03 5.89
CA GLY A 170 6.06 7.78 4.91
C GLY A 170 5.56 7.56 3.48
N LEU A 171 5.34 6.30 3.12
CA LEU A 171 4.82 5.88 1.82
C LEU A 171 3.42 6.45 1.56
N ASN A 172 2.46 6.23 2.47
CA ASN A 172 1.10 6.73 2.33
C ASN A 172 1.06 8.27 2.27
N ARG A 173 1.87 8.94 3.08
CA ARG A 173 2.01 10.41 3.07
C ARG A 173 2.55 10.90 1.74
N ALA A 174 3.64 10.31 1.24
CA ALA A 174 4.27 10.74 0.00
C ALA A 174 3.32 10.60 -1.20
N LEU A 175 2.57 9.50 -1.27
CA LEU A 175 1.61 9.24 -2.34
C LEU A 175 0.44 10.24 -2.33
N HIS A 176 -0.12 10.55 -1.16
CA HIS A 176 -1.29 11.43 -1.04
C HIS A 176 -0.94 12.93 -1.07
N LEU A 177 0.32 13.29 -0.83
CA LEU A 177 0.82 14.67 -0.93
C LEU A 177 1.56 14.94 -2.26
N ALA A 178 1.60 13.97 -3.17
CA ALA A 178 2.18 14.18 -4.49
C ALA A 178 1.44 15.32 -5.22
N PRO A 179 2.17 16.23 -5.89
CA PRO A 179 1.56 17.31 -6.67
C PRO A 179 0.68 16.72 -7.78
N TRP A 180 -0.46 17.34 -8.06
CA TRP A 180 -1.38 16.84 -9.08
C TRP A 180 -0.94 17.26 -10.46
N ARG A 181 -1.13 16.37 -11.44
CA ARG A 181 -0.90 16.71 -12.84
C ARG A 181 -1.82 17.88 -13.23
N GLY A 182 -1.20 19.02 -13.53
CA GLY A 182 -1.90 20.26 -13.91
C GLY A 182 -1.94 21.34 -12.82
N ASP A 183 -1.45 21.08 -11.61
CA ASP A 183 -1.20 22.14 -10.62
C ASP A 183 -0.09 23.08 -11.16
N ALA A 184 -0.13 24.37 -10.80
CA ALA A 184 0.71 25.42 -11.41
C ALA A 184 2.24 25.24 -11.22
N GLU A 185 2.66 24.28 -10.40
CA GLU A 185 4.06 23.95 -10.10
C GLU A 185 4.21 22.43 -9.89
N VAL A 186 4.04 21.63 -10.95
CA VAL A 186 4.34 20.19 -10.88
C VAL A 186 5.86 20.00 -10.87
N ALA A 187 6.45 20.08 -9.68
CA ALA A 187 7.85 19.79 -9.45
C ALA A 187 7.97 18.65 -8.42
N GLY A 188 8.66 17.57 -8.78
CA GLY A 188 8.93 16.48 -7.86
C GLY A 188 9.11 15.14 -8.58
N PRO A 189 9.63 14.12 -7.88
CA PRO A 189 9.83 12.79 -8.43
C PRO A 189 8.56 11.93 -8.44
N LEU A 190 7.45 12.47 -7.93
CA LEU A 190 6.13 11.84 -7.86
C LEU A 190 5.08 12.84 -8.37
N VAL A 191 4.12 12.36 -9.16
CA VAL A 191 3.02 13.18 -9.70
C VAL A 191 1.71 12.41 -9.58
N ALA A 192 0.73 12.95 -8.86
CA ALA A 192 -0.61 12.36 -8.79
C ALA A 192 -1.32 12.55 -10.14
N LEU A 193 -1.71 11.44 -10.77
CA LEU A 193 -2.49 11.43 -12.01
C LEU A 193 -3.98 11.56 -11.72
N ASP A 194 -4.43 10.95 -10.63
CA ASP A 194 -5.81 10.96 -10.13
C ASP A 194 -5.81 10.52 -8.63
N PRO A 195 -6.97 10.36 -7.97
CA PRO A 195 -7.03 9.96 -6.57
C PRO A 195 -6.38 8.62 -6.21
N GLN A 196 -6.12 7.74 -7.17
CA GLN A 196 -5.63 6.38 -6.95
C GLN A 196 -4.28 6.11 -7.61
N ARG A 197 -3.84 6.94 -8.56
CA ARG A 197 -2.62 6.68 -9.35
C ARG A 197 -1.60 7.79 -9.19
N VAL A 198 -0.38 7.39 -8.81
CA VAL A 198 0.78 8.29 -8.72
C VAL A 198 1.85 7.83 -9.70
N GLN A 199 2.21 8.70 -10.63
CA GLN A 199 3.31 8.50 -11.55
C GLN A 199 4.64 8.72 -10.84
N VAL A 200 5.58 7.80 -11.06
CA VAL A 200 6.97 7.90 -10.62
C VAL A 200 7.80 8.40 -11.79
N LEU A 201 8.62 9.40 -11.53
CA LEU A 201 9.60 9.92 -12.47
C LEU A 201 10.99 9.42 -12.10
N ASP A 202 11.84 9.17 -13.09
CA ASP A 202 13.27 8.99 -12.86
C ASP A 202 13.93 10.31 -12.43
N ASP A 203 15.24 10.22 -12.15
CA ASP A 203 16.00 11.37 -11.69
C ASP A 203 16.18 12.44 -12.80
N ALA A 204 15.98 12.07 -14.07
CA ALA A 204 15.96 12.97 -15.22
C ALA A 204 14.56 13.59 -15.48
N GLY A 205 13.52 13.14 -14.76
CA GLY A 205 12.15 13.61 -14.88
C GLY A 205 11.29 12.86 -15.89
N ALA A 206 11.78 11.77 -16.49
CA ALA A 206 11.00 10.94 -17.39
C ALA A 206 10.12 9.94 -16.61
N PRO A 207 8.90 9.64 -17.09
CA PRO A 207 8.02 8.71 -16.41
C PRO A 207 8.53 7.27 -16.51
N VAL A 208 8.68 6.59 -15.37
CA VAL A 208 9.14 5.19 -15.31
C VAL A 208 8.07 4.20 -14.88
N ALA A 209 7.14 4.63 -14.02
CA ALA A 209 6.15 3.72 -13.45
C ALA A 209 4.91 4.44 -12.91
N VAL A 210 3.89 3.67 -12.54
CA VAL A 210 2.70 4.16 -11.84
C VAL A 210 2.42 3.27 -10.62
N LEU A 211 2.20 3.91 -9.47
CA LEU A 211 1.87 3.29 -8.19
C LEU A 211 0.39 3.44 -7.89
N ASP A 212 -0.17 2.44 -7.20
CA ASP A 212 -1.48 2.54 -6.55
C ASP A 212 -1.32 3.30 -5.23
N ALA A 213 -1.92 4.50 -5.14
CA ALA A 213 -1.89 5.33 -3.94
C ALA A 213 -2.68 4.73 -2.78
N ALA A 214 -3.75 3.98 -3.08
CA ALA A 214 -4.61 3.36 -2.09
C ALA A 214 -4.02 2.03 -1.58
N ASN A 215 -3.31 1.29 -2.43
CA ASN A 215 -2.66 0.04 -2.07
C ASN A 215 -1.26 -0.12 -2.71
N PRO A 216 -0.24 0.59 -2.22
CA PRO A 216 1.11 0.52 -2.79
C PRO A 216 1.80 -0.83 -2.59
N SER A 217 1.22 -1.71 -1.74
CA SER A 217 1.65 -3.11 -1.61
C SER A 217 1.20 -4.01 -2.77
N ARG A 218 0.43 -3.47 -3.72
CA ARG A 218 -0.10 -4.19 -4.88
C ARG A 218 0.29 -3.47 -6.18
N PRO A 219 1.19 -4.05 -7.00
CA PRO A 219 1.52 -3.48 -8.30
C PRO A 219 0.29 -3.36 -9.23
N LEU A 220 0.20 -2.24 -9.97
CA LEU A 220 -0.89 -2.00 -10.93
C LEU A 220 -0.74 -2.81 -12.22
N CYS A 221 0.48 -3.07 -12.68
CA CYS A 221 0.72 -3.89 -13.86
C CYS A 221 0.64 -5.39 -13.52
N ALA A 222 0.19 -6.20 -14.49
CA ALA A 222 0.09 -7.64 -14.30
C ALA A 222 1.47 -8.28 -14.07
N LEU A 223 2.51 -7.79 -14.76
CA LEU A 223 3.89 -8.25 -14.58
C LEU A 223 4.36 -8.10 -13.13
N GLY A 224 4.24 -6.91 -12.55
CA GLY A 224 4.65 -6.66 -11.17
C GLY A 224 3.91 -7.56 -10.17
N ARG A 225 2.61 -7.79 -10.38
CA ARG A 225 1.82 -8.72 -9.56
C ARG A 225 2.34 -10.15 -9.68
N ARG A 226 2.54 -10.62 -10.91
CA ARG A 226 3.04 -11.97 -11.17
C ARG A 226 4.41 -12.19 -10.55
N CYS A 227 5.34 -11.24 -10.69
CA CYS A 227 6.64 -11.28 -10.02
C CYS A 227 6.50 -11.28 -8.50
N LEU A 228 5.62 -10.47 -7.92
CA LEU A 228 5.37 -10.46 -6.47
C LEU A 228 4.88 -11.83 -5.97
N GLY A 229 3.95 -12.46 -6.71
CA GLY A 229 3.50 -13.82 -6.46
C GLY A 229 4.64 -14.84 -6.50
N ILE A 230 5.45 -14.84 -7.57
CA ILE A 230 6.61 -15.74 -7.69
C ILE A 230 7.59 -15.54 -6.52
N LEU A 231 7.95 -14.29 -6.19
CA LEU A 231 8.85 -13.99 -5.07
C LEU A 231 8.26 -14.44 -3.74
N SER A 232 6.94 -14.32 -3.54
CA SER A 232 6.29 -14.86 -2.35
C SER A 232 6.45 -16.39 -2.23
N ALA A 233 6.66 -17.10 -3.34
CA ALA A 233 6.89 -18.54 -3.36
C ALA A 233 8.37 -18.94 -3.15
N THR A 234 9.33 -18.03 -3.38
CA THR A 234 10.77 -18.31 -3.23
C THR A 234 11.23 -18.22 -1.77
N SER A 235 12.53 -18.49 -1.52
CA SER A 235 13.13 -18.60 -0.18
C SER A 235 13.19 -17.27 0.59
N ALA A 236 14.16 -17.10 1.50
CA ALA A 236 14.33 -15.86 2.26
C ALA A 236 14.34 -14.67 1.28
N LEU A 237 13.54 -13.63 1.51
CA LEU A 237 13.51 -12.42 0.69
C LEU A 237 14.28 -11.33 1.43
N GLN A 238 15.55 -11.59 1.71
CA GLN A 238 16.41 -10.68 2.48
C GLN A 238 17.19 -9.76 1.55
N ASN A 239 17.70 -10.29 0.43
CA ASN A 239 18.45 -9.53 -0.56
C ASN A 239 17.83 -9.73 -1.94
N VAL A 240 17.16 -8.70 -2.47
CA VAL A 240 16.54 -8.74 -3.80
C VAL A 240 17.15 -7.66 -4.67
N MET A 241 17.61 -8.03 -5.86
CA MET A 241 18.08 -7.09 -6.88
C MET A 241 17.00 -6.88 -7.94
N VAL A 242 16.67 -5.62 -8.23
CA VAL A 242 15.80 -5.23 -9.34
C VAL A 242 16.59 -4.33 -10.29
N LEU A 243 16.91 -4.82 -11.48
CA LEU A 243 17.80 -4.11 -12.41
C LEU A 243 17.09 -3.04 -13.22
N THR A 244 15.79 -3.19 -13.48
CA THR A 244 15.06 -2.31 -14.41
C THR A 244 14.12 -1.33 -13.69
N PRO A 245 14.21 -0.01 -13.96
CA PRO A 245 13.35 1.01 -13.34
C PRO A 245 11.84 0.78 -13.53
N GLY A 246 11.41 0.14 -14.62
CA GLY A 246 10.00 -0.20 -14.88
C GLY A 246 9.37 -1.08 -13.80
N LEU A 247 10.18 -1.86 -13.06
CA LEU A 247 9.76 -2.69 -11.93
C LEU A 247 9.74 -1.93 -10.60
N THR A 248 9.82 -0.59 -10.59
CA THR A 248 9.67 0.23 -9.38
C THR A 248 8.40 -0.10 -8.57
N PRO A 249 7.21 -0.35 -9.16
CA PRO A 249 6.02 -0.72 -8.38
C PRO A 249 6.18 -2.01 -7.59
N LEU A 250 6.91 -2.99 -8.14
CA LEU A 250 7.23 -4.22 -7.43
C LEU A 250 8.19 -3.96 -6.27
N ALA A 251 9.21 -3.14 -6.49
CA ALA A 251 10.15 -2.74 -5.43
C ALA A 251 9.45 -2.04 -4.26
N VAL A 252 8.55 -1.08 -4.56
CA VAL A 252 7.72 -0.41 -3.55
C VAL A 252 6.85 -1.42 -2.82
N ALA A 253 6.20 -2.34 -3.53
CA ALA A 253 5.38 -3.37 -2.91
C ALA A 253 6.18 -4.26 -1.95
N LEU A 254 7.34 -4.76 -2.38
CA LEU A 254 8.23 -5.58 -1.56
C LEU A 254 8.70 -4.83 -0.31
N LEU A 255 9.14 -3.58 -0.45
CA LEU A 255 9.58 -2.76 0.69
C LEU A 255 8.44 -2.40 1.64
N SER A 256 7.20 -2.34 1.14
CA SER A 256 6.03 -2.06 1.99
C SER A 256 5.61 -3.24 2.88
N ILE A 257 5.90 -4.47 2.46
CA ILE A 257 5.47 -5.71 3.15
C ILE A 257 6.60 -6.46 3.84
N LEU A 258 7.87 -6.24 3.44
CA LEU A 258 9.04 -6.92 4.00
C LEU A 258 9.90 -5.94 4.83
N PRO A 259 9.88 -6.04 6.17
CA PRO A 259 10.67 -5.15 7.04
C PRO A 259 12.17 -5.24 6.77
N ASP A 260 12.67 -6.47 6.67
CA ASP A 260 14.10 -6.81 6.66
C ASP A 260 14.68 -6.96 5.26
N LEU A 261 13.90 -6.59 4.24
CA LEU A 261 14.36 -6.61 2.86
C LEU A 261 15.42 -5.52 2.64
N THR A 262 16.56 -5.95 2.12
CA THR A 262 17.52 -5.10 1.43
C THR A 262 17.24 -5.19 -0.07
N LEU A 263 16.81 -4.06 -0.65
CA LEU A 263 16.65 -3.94 -2.08
C LEU A 263 17.94 -3.38 -2.70
N HIS A 264 18.43 -4.04 -3.74
CA HIS A 264 19.51 -3.59 -4.60
C HIS A 264 18.94 -3.19 -5.96
N HIS A 265 19.58 -2.24 -6.64
CA HIS A 265 19.09 -1.77 -7.94
C HIS A 265 20.20 -1.55 -8.97
N GLY A 266 19.80 -1.54 -10.24
CA GLY A 266 20.66 -1.19 -11.36
C GLY A 266 20.84 0.33 -11.55
N PRO A 267 21.61 0.73 -12.58
CA PRO A 267 21.65 2.12 -13.06
C PRO A 267 20.26 2.63 -13.49
N GLY A 268 20.06 3.95 -13.45
CA GLY A 268 18.79 4.58 -13.88
C GLY A 268 17.62 4.44 -12.90
N TRP A 269 17.87 3.92 -11.69
CA TRP A 269 16.83 3.78 -10.67
C TRP A 269 16.31 5.15 -10.19
N PRO A 270 15.00 5.32 -9.93
CA PRO A 270 14.41 6.61 -9.52
C PRO A 270 14.70 6.93 -8.04
N LEU A 271 15.96 7.21 -7.69
CA LEU A 271 16.41 7.39 -6.30
C LEU A 271 15.73 8.57 -5.60
N ARG A 272 15.46 9.66 -6.34
CA ARG A 272 14.71 10.80 -5.80
C ARG A 272 13.30 10.40 -5.41
N ALA A 273 12.63 9.55 -6.21
CA ALA A 273 11.30 9.04 -5.89
C ALA A 273 11.33 8.11 -4.67
N MET A 274 12.29 7.17 -4.61
CA MET A 274 12.44 6.27 -3.46
C MET A 274 12.73 7.04 -2.16
N THR A 275 13.47 8.15 -2.25
CA THR A 275 13.71 9.05 -1.13
C THR A 275 12.44 9.79 -0.71
N ALA A 276 11.67 10.32 -1.68
CA ALA A 276 10.39 10.97 -1.40
C ALA A 276 9.38 10.03 -0.74
N LEU A 277 9.36 8.76 -1.14
CA LEU A 277 8.56 7.69 -0.53
C LEU A 277 9.07 7.25 0.86
N GLN A 278 10.20 7.80 1.34
CA GLN A 278 10.89 7.38 2.57
C GLN A 278 11.32 5.90 2.56
N LEU A 279 11.54 5.36 1.36
CA LEU A 279 11.99 3.99 1.13
C LEU A 279 13.50 3.89 0.87
N ALA A 280 14.19 5.01 0.68
CA ALA A 280 15.61 5.04 0.35
C ALA A 280 16.50 4.29 1.36
N SER A 281 16.20 4.31 2.66
CA SER A 281 16.96 3.53 3.65
C SER A 281 16.87 2.01 3.44
N GLY A 282 15.79 1.53 2.80
CA GLY A 282 15.62 0.13 2.39
C GLY A 282 16.20 -0.18 1.00
N CYS A 283 16.48 0.84 0.19
CA CYS A 283 17.17 0.71 -1.10
C CYS A 283 18.67 0.96 -0.91
N ARG A 284 19.45 -0.10 -0.71
CA ARG A 284 20.91 0.05 -0.72
C ARG A 284 21.37 0.22 -2.16
N VAL A 285 21.96 1.38 -2.46
CA VAL A 285 22.58 1.67 -3.74
C VAL A 285 23.88 0.88 -3.89
N ALA A 286 23.76 -0.39 -4.22
CA ALA A 286 24.85 -1.16 -4.78
C ALA A 286 24.62 -1.17 -6.30
N SER A 287 25.35 -0.34 -7.04
CA SER A 287 25.39 -0.47 -8.50
C SER A 287 26.10 -1.78 -8.81
N LEU A 288 25.36 -2.72 -9.39
CA LEU A 288 25.89 -4.05 -9.61
C LEU A 288 26.58 -4.08 -10.97
N SER A 289 27.84 -3.63 -10.96
CA SER A 289 28.78 -3.88 -12.04
C SER A 289 29.22 -5.35 -12.03
N ASP A 290 29.67 -5.83 -13.19
CA ASP A 290 30.24 -7.16 -13.32
C ASP A 290 31.30 -7.43 -12.26
N PRO A 291 31.45 -8.71 -11.84
CA PRO A 291 32.37 -9.03 -10.78
C PRO A 291 33.79 -8.68 -11.20
N THR A 292 34.33 -7.60 -10.64
CA THR A 292 35.64 -7.73 -10.01
C THR A 292 35.50 -8.80 -8.92
N ALA A 293 36.53 -9.62 -8.74
CA ALA A 293 36.53 -10.82 -7.89
C ALA A 293 36.44 -10.52 -6.38
N ASP A 294 35.65 -9.53 -5.99
CA ASP A 294 35.47 -9.13 -4.61
C ASP A 294 34.45 -10.06 -3.96
N GLU A 295 34.94 -11.01 -3.16
CA GLU A 295 34.13 -11.97 -2.39
C GLU A 295 33.18 -11.31 -1.39
N THR A 296 33.30 -9.98 -1.22
CA THR A 296 32.55 -9.15 -0.28
C THR A 296 31.17 -8.74 -0.77
N ALA A 297 30.83 -8.95 -2.05
CA ALA A 297 29.52 -8.57 -2.59
C ALA A 297 28.38 -9.42 -1.99
N PRO A 298 27.23 -8.82 -1.62
CA PRO A 298 26.11 -9.57 -1.07
C PRO A 298 25.56 -10.57 -2.10
N ARG A 299 25.22 -11.76 -1.62
CA ARG A 299 24.49 -12.76 -2.40
C ARG A 299 23.00 -12.40 -2.42
N MET A 300 22.34 -12.73 -3.51
CA MET A 300 20.95 -12.36 -3.80
C MET A 300 20.04 -13.57 -3.67
N ASP A 301 18.91 -13.38 -3.00
CA ASP A 301 17.84 -14.38 -2.97
C ASP A 301 16.99 -14.33 -4.24
N ALA A 302 16.86 -13.14 -4.83
CA ALA A 302 16.26 -12.98 -6.15
C ALA A 302 16.91 -11.87 -6.94
N ILE A 303 16.96 -12.06 -8.26
CA ILE A 303 17.41 -11.05 -9.22
C ILE A 303 16.32 -10.91 -10.28
N LEU A 304 15.91 -9.69 -10.59
CA LEU A 304 14.87 -9.39 -11.56
C LEU A 304 15.40 -8.46 -12.65
N LEU A 305 15.10 -8.80 -13.90
CA LEU A 305 15.45 -8.01 -15.08
C LEU A 305 14.38 -8.09 -16.16
N GLU A 306 14.21 -6.99 -16.90
CA GLU A 306 13.40 -6.96 -18.12
C GLU A 306 14.21 -7.52 -19.30
N GLY A 307 13.51 -8.23 -20.17
CA GLY A 307 14.06 -8.97 -21.29
C GLY A 307 14.52 -8.11 -22.46
N ASP A 308 14.03 -6.90 -22.56
CA ASP A 308 14.44 -5.95 -23.59
C ASP A 308 15.78 -5.27 -23.29
N ALA A 309 16.44 -5.59 -22.17
CA ALA A 309 17.77 -5.06 -21.88
C ALA A 309 18.77 -5.41 -23.00
N ASP A 310 19.35 -4.40 -23.63
CA ASP A 310 20.21 -4.52 -24.82
C ASP A 310 21.32 -5.57 -24.67
N TRP A 311 21.90 -5.67 -23.47
CA TRP A 311 23.00 -6.58 -23.19
C TRP A 311 22.60 -8.06 -23.28
N LEU A 312 21.33 -8.42 -23.07
CA LEU A 312 20.83 -9.80 -23.15
C LEU A 312 20.94 -10.37 -24.57
N HIS A 313 20.99 -9.49 -25.57
CA HIS A 313 21.04 -9.84 -26.99
C HIS A 313 22.45 -9.68 -27.58
N GLY A 314 23.39 -9.15 -26.80
CA GLY A 314 24.77 -8.91 -27.20
C GLY A 314 25.70 -10.11 -27.01
N ALA A 315 26.91 -10.02 -27.57
CA ALA A 315 27.94 -11.07 -27.45
C ALA A 315 28.39 -11.32 -26.00
N GLU A 316 28.22 -10.33 -25.12
CA GLU A 316 28.60 -10.39 -23.71
C GLU A 316 27.53 -11.07 -22.83
N ALA A 317 26.31 -11.30 -23.34
CA ALA A 317 25.18 -11.83 -22.57
C ALA A 317 25.52 -13.10 -21.76
N PRO A 318 26.25 -14.11 -22.30
CA PRO A 318 26.63 -15.29 -21.52
C PRO A 318 27.55 -14.99 -20.34
N ALA A 319 28.45 -14.03 -20.46
CA ALA A 319 29.37 -13.66 -19.38
C ALA A 319 28.62 -12.93 -18.25
N LEU A 320 27.81 -11.94 -18.62
CA LEU A 320 26.97 -11.15 -17.71
C LEU A 320 25.97 -12.03 -16.96
N MET A 321 25.27 -12.92 -17.69
CA MET A 321 24.30 -13.85 -17.13
C MET A 321 24.95 -14.83 -16.14
N ARG A 322 26.17 -15.33 -16.42
CA ARG A 322 26.95 -16.13 -15.45
C ARG A 322 27.36 -15.30 -14.23
N GLY A 323 27.64 -14.00 -14.42
CA GLY A 323 27.82 -13.04 -13.34
C GLY A 323 26.63 -13.02 -12.38
N HIS A 324 25.42 -12.80 -12.91
CA HIS A 324 24.19 -12.83 -12.12
C HIS A 324 23.92 -14.20 -11.48
N ALA A 325 24.09 -15.29 -12.22
CA ALA A 325 23.91 -16.64 -11.70
C ALA A 325 24.84 -16.93 -10.50
N ARG A 326 26.10 -16.45 -10.55
CA ARG A 326 27.03 -16.58 -9.43
C ARG A 326 26.52 -15.86 -8.20
N ARG A 327 25.84 -14.74 -8.34
CA ARG A 327 25.40 -13.93 -7.20
C ARG A 327 24.20 -14.49 -6.45
N LEU A 328 23.50 -15.48 -7.00
CA LEU A 328 22.37 -16.12 -6.31
C LEU A 328 22.81 -16.97 -5.10
N THR A 329 22.08 -16.84 -3.98
CA THR A 329 22.31 -17.54 -2.71
C THR A 329 21.67 -18.92 -2.69
N GLY A 330 22.48 -19.98 -2.66
CA GLY A 330 21.97 -21.35 -2.47
C GLY A 330 21.08 -21.88 -3.61
N GLY A 331 20.31 -22.94 -3.32
CA GLY A 331 19.51 -23.66 -4.33
C GLY A 331 18.12 -23.10 -4.59
N ALA A 332 17.59 -22.27 -3.69
CA ALA A 332 16.22 -21.73 -3.77
C ALA A 332 16.15 -20.27 -4.27
N ALA A 333 17.31 -19.64 -4.51
CA ALA A 333 17.38 -18.33 -5.11
C ALA A 333 17.10 -18.38 -6.62
N VAL A 334 16.47 -17.32 -7.13
CA VAL A 334 15.98 -17.28 -8.51
C VAL A 334 16.44 -16.05 -9.27
N LEU A 335 16.62 -16.22 -10.58
CA LEU A 335 16.69 -15.15 -11.56
C LEU A 335 15.34 -15.10 -12.29
N LEU A 336 14.70 -13.94 -12.29
CA LEU A 336 13.49 -13.67 -13.05
C LEU A 336 13.81 -12.80 -14.26
N VAL A 337 13.51 -13.30 -15.44
CA VAL A 337 13.66 -12.56 -16.70
C VAL A 337 12.28 -12.37 -17.33
N CYS A 338 11.87 -11.13 -17.50
CA CYS A 338 10.50 -10.76 -17.86
C CYS A 338 10.42 -10.29 -19.32
N TYR A 339 9.66 -10.98 -20.17
CA TYR A 339 9.49 -10.61 -21.58
C TYR A 339 8.01 -10.37 -21.92
N PRO A 340 7.69 -9.51 -22.91
CA PRO A 340 6.33 -9.38 -23.45
C PRO A 340 5.77 -10.68 -24.04
N GLY A 341 6.63 -11.63 -24.42
CA GLY A 341 6.24 -12.94 -24.92
C GLY A 341 7.44 -13.91 -25.00
N PRO A 342 7.25 -15.12 -25.56
CA PRO A 342 8.30 -16.13 -25.63
C PRO A 342 9.54 -15.64 -26.40
N ALA A 343 10.72 -15.87 -25.83
CA ALA A 343 12.01 -15.47 -26.37
C ALA A 343 12.99 -16.67 -26.41
N PRO A 344 12.96 -17.50 -27.48
CA PRO A 344 13.75 -18.72 -27.56
C PRO A 344 15.25 -18.53 -27.36
N LYS A 345 15.84 -17.45 -27.90
CA LYS A 345 17.27 -17.14 -27.72
C LYS A 345 17.65 -16.95 -26.25
N VAL A 346 16.73 -16.44 -25.45
CA VAL A 346 16.94 -16.21 -24.01
C VAL A 346 16.71 -17.50 -23.24
N GLU A 347 15.76 -18.32 -23.65
CA GLU A 347 15.62 -19.68 -23.13
C GLU A 347 16.93 -20.45 -23.31
N ASP A 348 17.49 -20.47 -24.52
CA ASP A 348 18.77 -21.13 -24.82
C ASP A 348 19.90 -20.60 -23.93
N LEU A 349 20.01 -19.26 -23.81
CA LEU A 349 20.98 -18.61 -22.94
C LEU A 349 20.82 -19.06 -21.48
N LEU A 350 19.60 -19.02 -20.95
CA LEU A 350 19.31 -19.41 -19.58
C LEU A 350 19.56 -20.90 -19.34
N GLN A 351 19.17 -21.77 -20.26
CA GLN A 351 19.42 -23.23 -20.17
C GLN A 351 20.90 -23.57 -20.24
N SER A 352 21.71 -22.77 -20.94
CA SER A 352 23.16 -22.97 -20.98
C SER A 352 23.86 -22.65 -19.65
N ILE A 353 23.19 -21.94 -18.73
CA ILE A 353 23.77 -21.43 -17.47
C ILE A 353 23.11 -22.06 -16.24
N PHE A 354 21.79 -22.27 -16.29
CA PHE A 354 21.00 -22.74 -15.16
C PHE A 354 20.55 -24.19 -15.35
N PRO A 355 20.69 -25.04 -14.32
CA PRO A 355 20.25 -26.44 -14.38
C PRO A 355 18.73 -26.60 -14.31
N ALA A 356 17.99 -25.58 -13.84
CA ALA A 356 16.54 -25.56 -13.81
C ALA A 356 16.03 -24.25 -14.39
N LEU A 357 15.12 -24.34 -15.36
CA LEU A 357 14.46 -23.22 -15.99
C LEU A 357 12.96 -23.50 -16.06
N TYR A 358 12.16 -22.56 -15.57
CA TYR A 358 10.72 -22.58 -15.70
C TYR A 358 10.26 -21.40 -16.53
N ALA A 359 9.17 -21.55 -17.27
CA ALA A 359 8.45 -20.46 -17.89
C ALA A 359 7.05 -20.36 -17.29
N LEU A 360 6.58 -19.12 -17.16
CA LEU A 360 5.21 -18.80 -16.84
C LEU A 360 4.69 -17.86 -17.91
N ASP A 361 3.80 -18.35 -18.76
CA ASP A 361 3.10 -17.51 -19.73
C ASP A 361 1.83 -16.94 -19.10
N ASP A 362 1.68 -15.62 -19.17
CA ASP A 362 0.54 -14.90 -18.67
C ASP A 362 0.08 -13.90 -19.75
N PRO A 363 -1.18 -13.96 -20.21
CA PRO A 363 -1.65 -13.08 -21.29
C PRO A 363 -1.52 -11.58 -21.02
N GLN A 364 -1.44 -11.17 -19.75
CA GLN A 364 -1.32 -9.77 -19.34
C GLN A 364 0.09 -9.40 -18.87
N ALA A 365 0.85 -10.36 -18.34
CA ALA A 365 2.21 -10.14 -17.84
C ALA A 365 3.31 -10.54 -18.82
N GLY A 366 2.97 -11.22 -19.92
CA GLY A 366 3.93 -11.78 -20.87
C GLY A 366 4.51 -13.11 -20.38
N THR A 367 5.73 -13.42 -20.81
CA THR A 367 6.45 -14.63 -20.38
C THR A 367 7.47 -14.27 -19.32
N ILE A 368 7.41 -14.95 -18.17
CA ILE A 368 8.40 -14.82 -17.10
C ILE A 368 9.20 -16.11 -17.03
N TYR A 369 10.51 -15.98 -17.25
CA TYR A 369 11.45 -17.07 -17.06
C TYR A 369 11.98 -17.06 -15.63
N VAL A 370 11.89 -18.20 -14.96
CA VAL A 370 12.41 -18.43 -13.61
C VAL A 370 13.57 -19.41 -13.70
N ALA A 371 14.78 -18.87 -13.65
CA ALA A 371 16.02 -19.63 -13.67
C ALA A 371 16.51 -19.87 -12.24
N ALA A 372 16.90 -21.11 -11.92
CA ALA A 372 17.32 -21.50 -10.58
C ALA A 372 18.54 -22.42 -10.61
N ARG A 373 19.34 -22.37 -9.53
CA ARG A 373 20.55 -23.21 -9.36
C ARG A 373 20.24 -24.66 -8.99
N ALA A 374 19.01 -24.94 -8.58
CA ALA A 374 18.49 -26.28 -8.36
C ALA A 374 17.01 -26.31 -8.77
N ARG A 375 16.46 -27.51 -8.93
CA ARG A 375 15.00 -27.65 -9.14
C ARG A 375 14.26 -27.09 -7.93
N LEU A 376 13.22 -26.30 -8.20
CA LEU A 376 12.37 -25.74 -7.18
C LEU A 376 11.41 -26.80 -6.65
N ASP A 377 11.31 -26.90 -5.33
CA ASP A 377 10.23 -27.64 -4.66
C ASP A 377 8.95 -26.79 -4.73
N LEU A 378 8.16 -27.02 -5.79
CA LEU A 378 6.92 -26.27 -6.03
C LEU A 378 5.85 -26.50 -4.95
N PRO A 379 5.64 -27.71 -4.40
CA PRO A 379 4.77 -27.89 -3.24
C PRO A 379 5.18 -27.03 -2.03
N ALA A 380 6.47 -26.99 -1.70
CA ALA A 380 6.96 -26.13 -0.62
C ALA A 380 6.84 -24.64 -0.99
N ALA A 381 7.03 -24.27 -2.26
CA ALA A 381 6.87 -22.91 -2.76
C ALA A 381 5.42 -22.43 -2.65
N CYS A 382 4.46 -23.27 -3.06
CA CYS A 382 3.03 -23.03 -2.89
C CYS A 382 2.67 -22.82 -1.41
N SER A 383 3.18 -23.68 -0.53
CA SER A 383 2.93 -23.57 0.92
C SER A 383 3.47 -22.25 1.50
N ARG A 384 4.65 -21.80 1.07
CA ARG A 384 5.21 -20.49 1.44
C ARG A 384 4.36 -19.33 0.93
N ALA A 385 3.93 -19.40 -0.33
CA ALA A 385 3.07 -18.38 -0.94
C ALA A 385 1.73 -18.28 -0.23
N MET A 386 1.09 -19.41 0.12
CA MET A 386 -0.16 -19.42 0.91
C MET A 386 0.02 -18.74 2.26
N ARG A 387 1.10 -19.07 2.99
CA ARG A 387 1.40 -18.45 4.28
C ARG A 387 1.58 -16.93 4.15
N ARG A 388 2.44 -16.49 3.21
CA ARG A 388 2.70 -15.05 2.97
C ARG A 388 1.45 -14.30 2.48
N ALA A 389 0.64 -14.90 1.62
CA ALA A 389 -0.62 -14.32 1.17
C ALA A 389 -1.58 -14.08 2.35
N GLY A 390 -1.63 -15.00 3.32
CA GLY A 390 -2.37 -14.82 4.57
C GLY A 390 -1.80 -13.71 5.45
N GLU A 391 -0.48 -13.74 5.71
CA GLU A 391 0.23 -12.72 6.50
C GLU A 391 0.08 -11.31 5.92
N TRP A 392 0.14 -11.17 4.60
CA TRP A 392 0.03 -9.89 3.90
C TRP A 392 -1.42 -9.51 3.57
N ARG A 393 -2.39 -10.37 3.90
CA ARG A 393 -3.82 -10.20 3.57
C ARG A 393 -4.06 -9.96 2.07
N GLN A 394 -3.28 -10.63 1.22
CA GLN A 394 -3.38 -10.55 -0.24
C GLN A 394 -3.60 -11.96 -0.83
N PRO A 395 -4.83 -12.53 -0.72
CA PRO A 395 -5.12 -13.87 -1.22
C PRO A 395 -4.90 -14.02 -2.73
N GLU A 396 -4.96 -12.92 -3.50
CA GLU A 396 -4.70 -12.90 -4.93
C GLU A 396 -3.26 -13.28 -5.32
N LEU A 397 -2.30 -13.15 -4.38
CA LEU A 397 -0.92 -13.54 -4.61
C LEU A 397 -0.77 -15.05 -4.80
N LEU A 398 -1.66 -15.85 -4.19
CA LEU A 398 -1.60 -17.30 -4.28
C LEU A 398 -1.69 -17.75 -5.74
N ARG A 399 -2.70 -17.24 -6.46
CA ARG A 399 -2.88 -17.52 -7.89
C ARG A 399 -1.64 -17.13 -8.70
N GLN A 400 -1.12 -15.94 -8.41
CA GLN A 400 0.06 -15.39 -9.07
C GLN A 400 1.33 -16.22 -8.78
N ALA A 401 1.38 -16.89 -7.63
CA ALA A 401 2.50 -17.72 -7.23
C ALA A 401 2.46 -19.15 -7.80
N THR A 402 1.29 -19.73 -8.05
CA THR A 402 1.14 -21.18 -8.24
C THR A 402 0.67 -21.62 -9.63
N GLU A 403 -0.01 -20.76 -10.38
CA GLU A 403 -0.55 -21.15 -11.69
C GLU A 403 0.51 -21.05 -12.79
N GLY A 404 0.38 -21.86 -13.85
CA GLY A 404 1.07 -21.66 -15.13
C GLY A 404 2.57 -21.96 -15.16
N TRP A 405 3.11 -22.63 -14.14
CA TRP A 405 4.50 -23.10 -14.17
C TRP A 405 4.68 -24.17 -15.25
N GLN A 406 5.71 -24.01 -16.07
CA GLN A 406 6.14 -25.00 -17.05
C GLN A 406 7.65 -25.22 -16.90
N LEU A 407 8.08 -26.43 -16.63
CA LEU A 407 9.50 -26.79 -16.62
C LEU A 407 9.99 -26.90 -18.07
N ILE A 408 11.03 -26.15 -18.42
CA ILE A 408 11.71 -26.27 -19.72
C ILE A 408 12.84 -27.27 -19.57
N VAL A 409 12.69 -28.46 -20.15
CA VAL A 409 13.74 -29.48 -20.14
C VAL A 409 14.82 -29.17 -21.18
N LYS A 410 16.00 -29.80 -21.08
CA LYS A 410 17.15 -29.55 -21.97
C LYS A 410 16.87 -29.74 -23.47
N SER A 411 15.81 -30.45 -23.84
CA SER A 411 15.36 -30.59 -25.23
C SER A 411 14.59 -29.36 -25.75
N GLY A 412 14.36 -28.34 -24.91
CA GLY A 412 13.49 -27.19 -25.19
C GLY A 412 12.00 -27.47 -24.99
N GLU A 413 11.63 -28.72 -24.69
CA GLU A 413 10.23 -29.09 -24.45
C GLU A 413 9.72 -28.49 -23.13
N ARG A 414 8.52 -27.90 -23.16
CA ARG A 414 7.85 -27.36 -21.98
C ARG A 414 6.92 -28.42 -21.39
N ARG A 415 7.13 -28.77 -20.12
CA ARG A 415 6.31 -29.76 -19.40
C ARG A 415 5.62 -29.13 -18.20
N ALA A 416 4.40 -29.59 -17.90
CA ALA A 416 3.83 -29.33 -16.59
C ALA A 416 4.78 -29.90 -15.51
N PRO A 417 4.99 -29.16 -14.41
CA PRO A 417 6.03 -29.44 -13.44
C PRO A 417 5.80 -30.71 -12.61
#